data_AF-A0A3D4VZB0-F1
#
_entry.id   AF-A0A3D4VZB0-F1
#
_cell.length_a   1.000
_cell.length_b   1.000
_cell.length_c   1.000
_cell.angle_alpha   90.00
_cell.angle_beta   90.00
_cell.angle_gamma   90.00
#
_symmetry.space_group_name_H-M   'P 1'
#
loop_
_entity.id
_entity.type
_entity.pdbx_description
1 polymer ?
#
loop_
_entity_poly.entity_id
_entity_poly.type
_entity_poly.pdbx_seq_one_letter_code
_entity_poly.pdbx_strand_id
1 'polypeptide(L)'
;MMKKNLNVDAMILDLRNVQEDFLDRYEQIKLDCMIALTSPRVQTLLSQHNISLDSMLCKNVPEEVSVGVVNGKVTLSSASQTAAGQVLVVNGKLMITPDAAEVLQKYACILVNGMIYCPQCLSAVVSARCILNGKLAVYPDDAVLLPGSSIKLDNTFLLRAQSRLYWNEHRFLAVDPRLDTAALAAKGCSFSAPKAILCASLAPVLAPLFPDSTELIIVPDGTAVVEDDLELTASSLRRYGTRLYVLGDAVIPAESADLLAQIEFLHVTGEVELPDALEAAFFAIPELECGKVVHEDALPKQTRAKAKDEEPDPDTVTLSGIQLTL
;
A
#
# COMPACT_ATOMS: atom_id res chain seq x y z
N MET A 1 0.72 -49.76 -0.06
CA MET A 1 1.51 -48.52 -0.27
C MET A 1 1.11 -47.56 0.82
N MET A 2 2.06 -46.94 1.52
CA MET A 2 1.76 -45.84 2.44
C MET A 2 1.16 -44.69 1.62
N LYS A 3 0.07 -44.09 2.12
CA LYS A 3 -0.54 -42.90 1.49
C LYS A 3 0.36 -41.72 1.83
N LYS A 4 0.50 -40.77 0.90
CA LYS A 4 1.31 -39.56 1.12
C LYS A 4 0.53 -38.52 1.92
N ASN A 5 1.22 -37.54 2.49
CA ASN A 5 0.58 -36.34 3.03
C ASN A 5 0.40 -35.29 1.93
N LEU A 6 -0.61 -34.44 2.06
CA LEU A 6 -0.82 -33.28 1.20
C LEU A 6 -0.71 -32.01 2.05
N ASN A 7 0.15 -31.09 1.64
CA ASN A 7 0.20 -29.73 2.14
C ASN A 7 -0.20 -28.77 1.03
N VAL A 8 -1.18 -27.91 1.27
CA VAL A 8 -1.62 -26.89 0.33
C VAL A 8 -1.44 -25.54 0.98
N ASP A 9 -0.68 -24.66 0.34
CA ASP A 9 -0.51 -23.27 0.76
C ASP A 9 -1.02 -22.36 -0.36
N ALA A 10 -2.18 -21.74 -0.14
CA ALA A 10 -2.72 -20.83 -1.13
C ALA A 10 -3.37 -19.60 -0.53
N MET A 11 -3.32 -18.47 -1.24
CA MET A 11 -4.08 -17.32 -0.76
C MET A 11 -5.59 -17.58 -0.86
N ILE A 12 -6.03 -18.23 -1.94
CA ILE A 12 -7.41 -18.64 -2.17
C ILE A 12 -7.45 -20.11 -2.58
N LEU A 13 -8.26 -20.88 -1.87
CA LEU A 13 -8.45 -22.30 -2.14
C LEU A 13 -9.92 -22.55 -2.52
N ASP A 14 -10.16 -22.90 -3.79
CA ASP A 14 -11.49 -23.32 -4.23
C ASP A 14 -11.64 -24.83 -4.04
N LEU A 15 -12.41 -25.21 -3.02
CA LEU A 15 -12.67 -26.60 -2.67
C LEU A 15 -14.02 -27.10 -3.17
N ARG A 16 -14.84 -26.23 -3.80
CA ARG A 16 -16.25 -26.54 -4.11
C ARG A 16 -16.44 -27.81 -4.94
N ASN A 17 -15.47 -28.13 -5.78
CA ASN A 17 -15.49 -29.27 -6.68
C ASN A 17 -14.59 -30.44 -6.23
N VAL A 18 -14.01 -30.36 -5.02
CA VAL A 18 -13.16 -31.43 -4.52
C VAL A 18 -13.97 -32.72 -4.39
N GLN A 19 -13.33 -33.82 -4.76
CA GLN A 19 -13.92 -35.15 -4.79
C GLN A 19 -13.34 -36.01 -3.67
N GLU A 20 -14.16 -36.92 -3.13
CA GLU A 20 -13.77 -37.85 -2.06
C GLU A 20 -12.59 -38.73 -2.48
N ASP A 21 -12.57 -39.18 -3.75
CA ASP A 21 -11.49 -40.01 -4.30
C ASP A 21 -10.14 -39.29 -4.37
N PHE A 22 -10.14 -37.96 -4.43
CA PHE A 22 -8.90 -37.17 -4.34
C PHE A 22 -8.39 -37.14 -2.90
N LEU A 23 -9.28 -36.88 -1.94
CA LEU A 23 -8.93 -36.81 -0.52
C LEU A 23 -8.45 -38.17 0.01
N ASP A 24 -9.07 -39.26 -0.45
CA ASP A 24 -8.72 -40.63 -0.08
C ASP A 24 -7.31 -41.06 -0.50
N ARG A 25 -6.63 -40.32 -1.39
CA ARG A 25 -5.26 -40.65 -1.80
C ARG A 25 -4.23 -40.30 -0.74
N TYR A 26 -4.60 -39.46 0.23
CA TYR A 26 -3.69 -38.90 1.22
C TYR A 26 -4.00 -39.41 2.64
N GLU A 27 -2.98 -39.47 3.49
CA GLU A 27 -3.08 -39.89 4.88
C GLU A 27 -3.46 -38.72 5.81
N GLN A 28 -2.81 -37.58 5.60
CA GLN A 28 -3.13 -36.32 6.24
C GLN A 28 -3.14 -35.21 5.19
N ILE A 29 -4.12 -34.30 5.30
CA ILE A 29 -4.21 -33.12 4.44
C ILE A 29 -4.15 -31.88 5.32
N LYS A 30 -3.22 -30.99 5.02
CA LYS A 30 -3.13 -29.65 5.60
C LYS A 30 -3.41 -28.64 4.50
N LEU A 31 -4.40 -27.80 4.73
CA LEU A 31 -4.83 -26.73 3.83
C LEU A 31 -4.63 -25.43 4.58
N ASP A 32 -3.61 -24.67 4.22
CA ASP A 32 -3.36 -23.32 4.70
C ASP A 32 -3.80 -22.34 3.62
N CYS A 33 -4.80 -21.51 3.92
CA CYS A 33 -5.20 -20.47 3.00
C CYS A 33 -5.84 -19.26 3.66
N MET A 34 -5.72 -18.08 3.07
CA MET A 34 -6.48 -16.95 3.61
C MET A 34 -7.98 -17.10 3.38
N ILE A 35 -8.39 -17.62 2.21
CA ILE A 35 -9.81 -17.76 1.86
C ILE A 35 -10.08 -19.14 1.27
N ALA A 36 -10.96 -19.91 1.91
CA ALA A 36 -11.51 -21.15 1.39
C ALA A 36 -12.91 -20.92 0.80
N LEU A 37 -13.08 -21.23 -0.49
CA LEU A 37 -14.41 -21.31 -1.10
C LEU A 37 -14.92 -22.74 -0.94
N THR A 38 -16.04 -22.90 -0.24
CA THR A 38 -16.61 -24.22 0.08
C THR A 38 -18.08 -24.30 -0.32
N SER A 39 -18.63 -25.51 -0.25
CA SER A 39 -20.07 -25.77 -0.32
C SER A 39 -20.48 -26.64 0.88
N PRO A 40 -21.77 -26.69 1.26
CA PRO A 40 -22.23 -27.57 2.35
C PRO A 40 -21.85 -29.04 2.15
N ARG A 41 -21.85 -29.50 0.88
CA ARG A 41 -21.39 -30.84 0.49
C ARG A 41 -19.91 -31.03 0.88
N VAL A 42 -19.06 -30.09 0.49
CA VAL A 42 -17.62 -30.14 0.76
C VAL A 42 -17.33 -30.01 2.25
N GLN A 43 -18.03 -29.15 2.99
CA GLN A 43 -17.84 -29.05 4.45
C GLN A 43 -18.14 -30.38 5.16
N THR A 44 -19.18 -31.09 4.72
CA THR A 44 -19.48 -32.44 5.22
C THR A 44 -18.34 -33.39 4.90
N LEU A 45 -17.85 -33.38 3.66
CA LEU A 45 -16.74 -34.21 3.21
C LEU A 45 -15.47 -33.93 4.03
N LEU A 46 -15.07 -32.66 4.18
CA LEU A 46 -13.88 -32.28 4.94
C LEU A 46 -13.94 -32.75 6.39
N SER A 47 -15.13 -32.78 7.01
CA SER A 47 -15.32 -33.27 8.38
C SER A 47 -15.16 -34.78 8.55
N GLN A 48 -15.23 -35.55 7.45
CA GLN A 48 -15.13 -37.02 7.45
C GLN A 48 -13.70 -37.51 7.19
N HIS A 49 -12.79 -36.63 6.78
CA HIS A 49 -11.38 -36.96 6.50
C HIS A 49 -10.42 -36.30 7.51
N ASN A 50 -9.19 -36.80 7.57
CA ASN A 50 -8.12 -36.25 8.41
C ASN A 50 -7.52 -34.97 7.80
N ILE A 51 -8.32 -33.90 7.80
CA ILE A 51 -8.00 -32.61 7.18
C ILE A 51 -7.90 -31.52 8.22
N SER A 52 -6.83 -30.74 8.16
CA SER A 52 -6.68 -29.49 8.88
C SER A 52 -6.81 -28.34 7.89
N LEU A 53 -7.93 -27.62 7.92
CA LEU A 53 -8.11 -26.39 7.17
C LEU A 53 -7.85 -25.20 8.09
N ASP A 54 -6.72 -24.52 7.90
CA ASP A 54 -6.47 -23.21 8.48
C ASP A 54 -6.86 -22.14 7.46
N SER A 55 -7.85 -21.33 7.82
CA SER A 55 -8.21 -20.19 6.99
C SER A 55 -8.77 -19.02 7.77
N MET A 56 -8.42 -17.79 7.34
CA MET A 56 -9.00 -16.58 7.90
C MET A 56 -10.48 -16.45 7.54
N LEU A 57 -10.88 -16.93 6.36
CA LEU A 57 -12.27 -16.90 5.93
C LEU A 57 -12.64 -18.17 5.17
N CYS A 58 -13.70 -18.85 5.64
CA CYS A 58 -14.36 -19.91 4.90
C CYS A 58 -15.73 -19.41 4.40
N LYS A 59 -15.91 -19.35 3.07
CA LYS A 59 -17.13 -18.83 2.44
C LYS A 59 -17.86 -19.93 1.68
N ASN A 60 -19.11 -20.16 2.06
CA ASN A 60 -20.03 -20.99 1.28
C ASN A 60 -20.44 -20.26 0.00
N VAL A 61 -20.09 -20.82 -1.15
CA VAL A 61 -20.43 -20.29 -2.48
C VAL A 61 -21.03 -21.44 -3.29
N PRO A 62 -22.16 -21.24 -4.01
CA PRO A 62 -22.74 -22.28 -4.86
C PRO A 62 -21.73 -22.81 -5.89
N GLU A 63 -21.81 -24.09 -6.22
CA GLU A 63 -20.85 -24.75 -7.13
C GLU A 63 -20.89 -24.16 -8.55
N GLU A 64 -22.05 -23.63 -8.97
CA GLU A 64 -22.30 -23.06 -10.30
C GLU A 64 -21.79 -21.62 -10.48
N VAL A 65 -21.36 -20.98 -9.39
CA VAL A 65 -20.86 -19.60 -9.42
C VAL A 65 -19.45 -19.55 -10.01
N SER A 66 -19.26 -18.71 -11.02
CA SER A 66 -17.92 -18.45 -11.59
C SER A 66 -17.05 -17.62 -10.65
N VAL A 67 -15.75 -17.91 -10.67
CA VAL A 67 -14.72 -17.14 -9.95
C VAL A 67 -13.84 -16.47 -10.99
N GLY A 68 -13.85 -15.13 -11.01
CA GLY A 68 -12.97 -14.33 -11.86
C GLY A 68 -11.77 -13.83 -11.06
N VAL A 69 -10.56 -13.96 -11.61
CA VAL A 69 -9.33 -13.51 -10.93
C VAL A 69 -8.61 -12.48 -11.79
N VAL A 70 -8.23 -11.37 -11.17
CA VAL A 70 -7.50 -10.29 -11.80
C VAL A 70 -6.25 -9.97 -11.01
N ASN A 71 -5.09 -10.07 -11.66
CA ASN A 71 -3.82 -9.62 -11.11
C ASN A 71 -3.50 -8.21 -11.64
N GLY A 72 -3.00 -7.33 -10.78
CA GLY A 72 -2.69 -5.94 -11.12
C GLY A 72 -3.82 -4.99 -10.76
N LYS A 73 -4.29 -4.18 -11.72
CA LYS A 73 -5.29 -3.14 -11.50
C LYS A 73 -6.60 -3.46 -12.21
N VAL A 74 -7.72 -3.35 -11.50
CA VAL A 74 -9.07 -3.45 -12.06
C VAL A 74 -9.89 -2.24 -11.67
N THR A 75 -10.85 -1.86 -12.52
CA THR A 75 -11.81 -0.78 -12.22
C THR A 75 -13.23 -1.32 -12.35
N LEU A 76 -14.01 -1.15 -11.28
CA LEU A 76 -15.44 -1.39 -11.27
C LEU A 76 -16.17 -0.07 -11.44
N SER A 77 -17.01 -0.03 -12.47
CA SER A 77 -17.87 1.09 -12.85
C SER A 77 -19.19 0.57 -13.40
N SER A 78 -20.13 1.44 -13.73
CA SER A 78 -21.39 1.03 -14.38
C SER A 78 -21.16 0.26 -15.70
N ALA A 79 -20.03 0.50 -16.39
CA ALA A 79 -19.66 -0.18 -17.63
C ALA A 79 -19.06 -1.58 -17.41
N SER A 80 -18.73 -1.96 -16.18
CA SER A 80 -18.10 -3.24 -15.87
C SER A 80 -19.13 -4.37 -16.04
N GLN A 81 -18.83 -5.29 -16.97
CA GLN A 81 -19.67 -6.46 -17.21
C GLN A 81 -19.37 -7.55 -16.18
N THR A 82 -20.42 -8.04 -15.52
CA THR A 82 -20.34 -9.12 -14.54
C THR A 82 -21.63 -9.94 -14.56
N ALA A 83 -21.50 -11.25 -14.32
CA ALA A 83 -22.64 -12.14 -14.16
C ALA A 83 -23.14 -12.10 -12.71
N ALA A 84 -24.46 -12.20 -12.51
CA ALA A 84 -25.03 -12.23 -11.17
C ALA A 84 -24.49 -13.44 -10.39
N GLY A 85 -24.09 -13.20 -9.14
CA GLY A 85 -23.54 -14.22 -8.26
C GLY A 85 -22.05 -14.49 -8.41
N GLN A 86 -21.35 -13.87 -9.37
CA GLN A 86 -19.90 -14.09 -9.57
C GLN A 86 -19.09 -13.76 -8.30
N VAL A 87 -18.00 -14.49 -8.08
CA VAL A 87 -16.95 -14.11 -7.11
C VAL A 87 -15.81 -13.44 -7.87
N LEU A 88 -15.38 -12.26 -7.43
CA LEU A 88 -14.22 -11.56 -7.99
C LEU A 88 -13.06 -11.62 -7.00
N VAL A 89 -11.89 -11.99 -7.50
CA VAL A 89 -10.62 -11.94 -6.78
C VAL A 89 -9.73 -10.90 -7.45
N VAL A 90 -9.18 -9.97 -6.68
CA VAL A 90 -8.25 -8.95 -7.15
C VAL A 90 -6.96 -9.04 -6.35
N ASN A 91 -5.84 -9.29 -7.03
CA ASN A 91 -4.50 -9.20 -6.45
C ASN A 91 -3.84 -7.92 -6.95
N GLY A 92 -3.88 -6.86 -6.15
CA GLY A 92 -3.36 -5.55 -6.48
C GLY A 92 -4.35 -4.45 -6.14
N LYS A 93 -4.76 -3.66 -7.13
CA LYS A 93 -5.55 -2.43 -6.93
C LYS A 93 -6.95 -2.56 -7.53
N LEU A 94 -7.97 -2.48 -6.69
CA LEU A 94 -9.37 -2.33 -7.10
C LEU A 94 -9.76 -0.85 -7.02
N MET A 95 -10.03 -0.24 -8.18
CA MET A 95 -10.66 1.07 -8.25
C MET A 95 -12.18 0.90 -8.34
N ILE A 96 -12.93 1.60 -7.52
CA ILE A 96 -14.39 1.65 -7.60
C ILE A 96 -14.76 3.08 -7.97
N THR A 97 -15.63 3.26 -8.97
CA THR A 97 -16.17 4.58 -9.32
C THR A 97 -17.52 4.82 -8.65
N PRO A 98 -17.96 6.08 -8.46
CA PRO A 98 -19.20 6.40 -7.75
C PRO A 98 -20.47 5.74 -8.33
N ASP A 99 -20.47 5.43 -9.63
CA ASP A 99 -21.57 4.79 -10.35
C ASP A 99 -21.54 3.25 -10.32
N ALA A 100 -20.63 2.64 -9.55
CA ALA A 100 -20.46 1.18 -9.52
C ALA A 100 -21.45 0.43 -8.60
N ALA A 101 -22.39 1.13 -7.96
CA ALA A 101 -23.28 0.56 -6.93
C ALA A 101 -23.99 -0.73 -7.39
N GLU A 102 -24.62 -0.70 -8.58
CA GLU A 102 -25.34 -1.85 -9.12
C GLU A 102 -24.41 -3.02 -9.46
N VAL A 103 -23.21 -2.74 -9.97
CA VAL A 103 -22.22 -3.76 -10.31
C VAL A 103 -21.70 -4.45 -9.04
N LEU A 104 -21.44 -3.70 -7.97
CA LEU A 104 -21.04 -4.28 -6.68
C LEU A 104 -22.09 -5.24 -6.12
N GLN A 105 -23.38 -4.96 -6.31
CA GLN A 105 -24.47 -5.82 -5.84
C GLN A 105 -24.57 -7.14 -6.61
N LYS A 106 -24.11 -7.19 -7.86
CA LYS A 106 -24.12 -8.41 -8.69
C LYS A 106 -23.12 -9.45 -8.21
N TYR A 107 -22.01 -9.05 -7.59
CA TYR A 107 -21.04 -9.99 -7.04
C TYR A 107 -21.57 -10.65 -5.76
N ALA A 108 -21.44 -11.98 -5.68
CA ALA A 108 -21.67 -12.71 -4.43
C ALA A 108 -20.61 -12.38 -3.38
N CYS A 109 -19.37 -12.12 -3.84
CA CYS A 109 -18.24 -11.77 -3.00
C CYS A 109 -17.16 -11.07 -3.84
N ILE A 110 -16.52 -10.05 -3.28
CA ILE A 110 -15.31 -9.45 -3.86
C ILE A 110 -14.18 -9.60 -2.86
N LEU A 111 -13.09 -10.20 -3.30
CA LEU A 111 -11.92 -10.50 -2.50
C LEU A 111 -10.77 -9.65 -3.04
N VAL A 112 -10.15 -8.84 -2.19
CA VAL A 112 -9.05 -7.98 -2.61
C VAL A 112 -7.85 -8.22 -1.71
N ASN A 113 -6.74 -8.61 -2.30
CA ASN A 113 -5.43 -8.59 -1.67
C ASN A 113 -4.62 -7.44 -2.25
N GLY A 114 -4.37 -6.42 -1.44
CA GLY A 114 -3.72 -5.18 -1.86
C GLY A 114 -4.52 -3.96 -1.43
N MET A 115 -5.16 -3.27 -2.37
CA MET A 115 -5.75 -1.96 -2.09
C MET A 115 -7.07 -1.74 -2.81
N ILE A 116 -8.04 -1.15 -2.09
CA ILE A 116 -9.30 -0.67 -2.65
C ILE A 116 -9.31 0.86 -2.59
N TYR A 117 -9.60 1.50 -3.72
CA TYR A 117 -9.97 2.91 -3.76
C TYR A 117 -11.48 3.01 -3.92
N CYS A 118 -12.14 3.54 -2.91
CA CYS A 118 -13.60 3.57 -2.80
C CYS A 118 -14.12 5.02 -2.72
N PRO A 119 -15.14 5.39 -3.50
CA PRO A 119 -15.80 6.67 -3.32
C PRO A 119 -16.57 6.66 -1.99
N GLN A 120 -16.65 7.81 -1.33
CA GLN A 120 -17.27 7.97 -0.01
C GLN A 120 -18.70 7.42 0.02
N CYS A 121 -19.51 7.68 -1.01
CA CYS A 121 -20.90 7.22 -1.11
C CYS A 121 -21.06 5.69 -1.12
N LEU A 122 -20.03 4.94 -1.54
CA LEU A 122 -20.07 3.47 -1.62
C LEU A 122 -19.31 2.78 -0.49
N SER A 123 -18.67 3.53 0.41
CA SER A 123 -17.84 2.98 1.50
C SER A 123 -18.54 1.89 2.31
N ALA A 124 -19.79 2.12 2.74
CA ALA A 124 -20.57 1.14 3.48
C ALA A 124 -20.88 -0.13 2.67
N VAL A 125 -21.18 0.02 1.38
CA VAL A 125 -21.45 -1.12 0.47
C VAL A 125 -20.19 -1.94 0.27
N VAL A 126 -19.05 -1.28 0.07
CA VAL A 126 -17.74 -1.92 -0.09
C VAL A 126 -17.35 -2.67 1.18
N SER A 127 -17.49 -2.07 2.36
CA SER A 127 -17.23 -2.75 3.63
C SER A 127 -18.12 -3.98 3.86
N ALA A 128 -19.35 -3.97 3.37
CA ALA A 128 -20.27 -5.10 3.52
C ALA A 128 -20.04 -6.23 2.49
N ARG A 129 -19.53 -5.91 1.30
CA ARG A 129 -19.43 -6.85 0.15
C ARG A 129 -18.01 -7.30 -0.16
N CYS A 130 -17.02 -6.53 0.25
CA CYS A 130 -15.62 -6.83 -0.02
C CYS A 130 -14.95 -7.41 1.23
N ILE A 131 -14.16 -8.45 1.04
CA ILE A 131 -13.16 -8.89 2.01
C ILE A 131 -11.81 -8.38 1.52
N LEU A 132 -11.16 -7.59 2.34
CA LEU A 132 -9.93 -6.89 2.01
C LEU A 132 -8.81 -7.38 2.93
N ASN A 133 -7.77 -7.96 2.33
CA ASN A 133 -6.46 -8.06 2.94
C ASN A 133 -5.57 -6.93 2.41
N GLY A 134 -5.42 -5.87 3.19
CA GLY A 134 -4.61 -4.72 2.84
C GLY A 134 -5.30 -3.40 3.19
N LYS A 135 -5.19 -2.39 2.31
CA LYS A 135 -5.60 -1.01 2.62
C LYS A 135 -6.86 -0.57 1.88
N LEU A 136 -7.80 0.03 2.62
CA LEU A 136 -8.95 0.74 2.05
C LEU A 136 -8.64 2.23 2.06
N ALA A 137 -8.65 2.85 0.88
CA ALA A 137 -8.54 4.30 0.72
C ALA A 137 -9.89 4.84 0.24
N VAL A 138 -10.55 5.62 1.10
CA VAL A 138 -11.81 6.27 0.75
C VAL A 138 -11.53 7.67 0.22
N TYR A 139 -12.13 8.02 -0.93
CA TYR A 139 -11.94 9.31 -1.59
C TYR A 139 -13.30 10.03 -1.78
N PRO A 140 -13.32 11.38 -1.83
CA PRO A 140 -14.55 12.14 -2.04
C PRO A 140 -15.15 11.89 -3.44
N ASP A 141 -16.48 11.77 -3.54
CA ASP A 141 -17.16 11.25 -4.74
C ASP A 141 -16.82 11.99 -6.04
N ASP A 142 -16.68 13.31 -6.01
CA ASP A 142 -16.40 14.16 -7.19
C ASP A 142 -14.90 14.49 -7.38
N ALA A 143 -14.02 13.84 -6.63
CA ALA A 143 -12.59 14.13 -6.68
C ALA A 143 -11.92 13.62 -7.97
N VAL A 144 -10.95 14.38 -8.45
CA VAL A 144 -9.98 13.93 -9.46
C VAL A 144 -8.86 13.20 -8.73
N LEU A 145 -8.75 11.88 -8.95
CA LEU A 145 -7.72 11.06 -8.32
C LEU A 145 -6.38 11.26 -9.02
N LEU A 146 -5.37 11.66 -8.25
CA LEU A 146 -4.02 11.85 -8.74
C LEU A 146 -3.13 10.68 -8.31
N PRO A 147 -2.53 9.94 -9.26
CA PRO A 147 -1.65 8.81 -8.95
C PRO A 147 -0.28 9.28 -8.45
N GLY A 148 0.39 8.43 -7.69
CA GLY A 148 1.74 8.67 -7.17
C GLY A 148 1.76 8.95 -5.66
N SER A 149 2.94 8.80 -5.06
CA SER A 149 3.19 9.02 -3.64
C SER A 149 3.28 10.49 -3.24
N SER A 150 3.55 11.36 -4.21
CA SER A 150 3.63 12.81 -4.02
C SER A 150 3.11 13.54 -5.25
N ILE A 151 2.26 14.53 -5.04
CA ILE A 151 1.81 15.43 -6.10
C ILE A 151 2.48 16.79 -5.95
N LYS A 152 3.28 17.17 -6.93
CA LYS A 152 3.91 18.50 -6.97
C LYS A 152 2.91 19.54 -7.47
N LEU A 153 2.63 20.52 -6.63
CA LEU A 153 1.95 21.76 -7.00
C LEU A 153 3.01 22.72 -7.53
N ASP A 154 3.27 22.62 -8.83
CA ASP A 154 4.20 23.48 -9.55
C ASP A 154 3.47 24.27 -10.66
N ASN A 155 4.21 25.08 -11.41
CA ASN A 155 3.63 25.81 -12.54
C ASN A 155 3.10 24.88 -13.64
N THR A 156 3.62 23.64 -13.74
CA THR A 156 3.09 22.64 -14.67
C THR A 156 1.70 22.18 -14.28
N PHE A 157 1.47 21.95 -12.98
CA PHE A 157 0.16 21.63 -12.42
C PHE A 157 -0.82 22.79 -12.63
N LEU A 158 -0.39 24.02 -12.33
CA LEU A 158 -1.19 25.24 -12.49
C LEU A 158 -1.78 25.39 -13.91
N LEU A 159 -1.00 25.05 -14.95
CA LEU A 159 -1.46 25.13 -16.35
C LEU A 159 -2.66 24.23 -16.65
N ARG A 160 -2.84 23.16 -15.88
CA ARG A 160 -3.89 22.14 -16.08
C ARG A 160 -4.93 22.13 -14.97
N ALA A 161 -4.75 22.93 -13.93
CA ALA A 161 -5.65 23.04 -12.81
C ALA A 161 -7.03 23.56 -13.26
N GLN A 162 -8.07 22.89 -12.79
CA GLN A 162 -9.49 23.21 -13.02
C GLN A 162 -10.18 23.42 -11.69
N SER A 163 -11.36 24.04 -11.70
CA SER A 163 -12.19 24.17 -10.50
C SER A 163 -12.80 22.81 -10.12
N ARG A 164 -11.98 21.98 -9.47
CA ARG A 164 -12.27 20.63 -9.01
C ARG A 164 -11.50 20.35 -7.72
N LEU A 165 -12.00 19.38 -6.97
CA LEU A 165 -11.27 18.77 -5.87
C LEU A 165 -10.28 17.75 -6.42
N TYR A 166 -9.00 17.90 -6.10
CA TYR A 166 -7.97 16.93 -6.41
C TYR A 166 -7.64 16.11 -5.17
N TRP A 167 -7.63 14.79 -5.31
CA TRP A 167 -7.36 13.88 -4.20
C TRP A 167 -6.12 13.05 -4.47
N ASN A 168 -5.27 12.92 -3.47
CA ASN A 168 -4.14 11.99 -3.47
C ASN A 168 -4.13 11.18 -2.18
N GLU A 169 -3.76 9.91 -2.29
CA GLU A 169 -3.76 8.98 -1.16
C GLU A 169 -2.69 9.33 -0.10
N HIS A 170 -1.65 10.07 -0.49
CA HIS A 170 -0.46 10.25 0.31
C HIS A 170 -0.22 11.72 0.67
N ARG A 171 0.14 12.56 -0.32
CA ARG A 171 0.49 13.95 -0.06
C ARG A 171 0.52 14.86 -1.28
N PHE A 172 0.46 16.16 -0.99
CA PHE A 172 0.82 17.24 -1.91
C PHE A 172 2.12 17.92 -1.47
N LEU A 173 2.89 18.43 -2.44
CA LEU A 173 4.15 19.15 -2.24
C LEU A 173 4.07 20.50 -2.94
N ALA A 174 4.21 21.61 -2.21
CA ALA A 174 4.33 22.95 -2.76
C ALA A 174 5.58 23.62 -2.18
N VAL A 175 6.73 23.30 -2.80
CA VAL A 175 8.05 23.77 -2.37
C VAL A 175 8.82 24.52 -3.47
N ASP A 176 8.23 24.67 -4.66
CA ASP A 176 8.80 25.52 -5.72
C ASP A 176 8.41 26.98 -5.46
N PRO A 177 9.35 27.86 -5.09
CA PRO A 177 9.05 29.26 -4.79
C PRO A 177 8.55 30.04 -6.03
N ARG A 178 8.67 29.48 -7.23
CA ARG A 178 8.19 30.10 -8.47
C ARG A 178 6.71 29.83 -8.75
N LEU A 179 6.03 29.03 -7.91
CA LEU A 179 4.60 28.76 -8.07
C LEU A 179 3.78 30.06 -7.89
N ASP A 180 2.96 30.40 -8.87
CA ASP A 180 1.95 31.45 -8.73
C ASP A 180 0.74 30.92 -7.94
N THR A 181 0.82 31.03 -6.61
CA THR A 181 -0.22 30.54 -5.69
C THR A 181 -1.51 31.32 -5.80
N ALA A 182 -1.45 32.61 -6.15
CA ALA A 182 -2.63 33.44 -6.36
C ALA A 182 -3.39 32.99 -7.62
N ALA A 183 -2.68 32.74 -8.72
CA ALA A 183 -3.29 32.19 -9.93
C ALA A 183 -3.86 30.79 -9.69
N LEU A 184 -3.18 29.94 -8.90
CA LEU A 184 -3.69 28.62 -8.54
C LEU A 184 -4.98 28.71 -7.71
N ALA A 185 -5.00 29.54 -6.67
CA ALA A 185 -6.19 29.78 -5.86
C ALA A 185 -7.34 30.33 -6.71
N ALA A 186 -7.06 31.23 -7.66
CA ALA A 186 -8.04 31.79 -8.58
C ALA A 186 -8.65 30.76 -9.54
N LYS A 187 -8.03 29.58 -9.74
CA LYS A 187 -8.65 28.47 -10.49
C LYS A 187 -9.85 27.87 -9.77
N GLY A 188 -10.00 28.12 -8.47
CA GLY A 188 -11.05 27.52 -7.65
C GLY A 188 -10.88 26.01 -7.48
N CYS A 189 -9.65 25.50 -7.53
CA CYS A 189 -9.34 24.12 -7.17
C CYS A 189 -9.18 23.97 -5.66
N SER A 190 -9.45 22.76 -5.16
CA SER A 190 -9.15 22.36 -3.79
C SER A 190 -8.42 21.03 -3.77
N PHE A 191 -7.80 20.71 -2.63
CA PHE A 191 -6.93 19.55 -2.49
C PHE A 191 -7.31 18.74 -1.26
N SER A 192 -7.21 17.42 -1.34
CA SER A 192 -7.43 16.53 -0.21
C SER A 192 -6.42 15.40 -0.22
N ALA A 193 -5.66 15.29 0.87
CA ALA A 193 -4.72 14.21 1.14
C ALA A 193 -4.47 14.13 2.66
N PRO A 194 -3.87 13.03 3.17
CA PRO A 194 -3.45 12.97 4.55
C PRO A 194 -2.46 14.06 4.95
N LYS A 195 -1.51 14.40 4.07
CA LYS A 195 -0.46 15.40 4.34
C LYS A 195 -0.28 16.39 3.20
N ALA A 196 0.17 17.60 3.51
CA ALA A 196 0.69 18.55 2.52
C ALA A 196 1.95 19.23 3.04
N ILE A 197 3.03 19.19 2.27
CA ILE A 197 4.29 19.87 2.59
C ILE A 197 4.32 21.18 1.81
N LEU A 198 4.30 22.30 2.53
CA LEU A 198 4.25 23.64 1.95
C LEU A 198 5.46 24.43 2.44
N CYS A 199 6.14 25.18 1.57
CA CYS A 199 7.13 26.12 2.08
C CYS A 199 6.46 27.35 2.70
N ALA A 200 7.13 27.96 3.69
CA ALA A 200 6.58 29.01 4.54
C ALA A 200 5.97 30.18 3.75
N SER A 201 6.61 30.61 2.65
CA SER A 201 6.09 31.71 1.81
C SER A 201 4.79 31.40 1.08
N LEU A 202 4.53 30.13 0.75
CA LEU A 202 3.35 29.70 -0.02
C LEU A 202 2.18 29.30 0.88
N ALA A 203 2.48 28.90 2.12
CA ALA A 203 1.49 28.38 3.07
C ALA A 203 0.28 29.30 3.31
N PRO A 204 0.42 30.63 3.48
CA PRO A 204 -0.75 31.50 3.75
C PRO A 204 -1.81 31.47 2.65
N VAL A 205 -1.40 31.25 1.39
CA VAL A 205 -2.32 31.20 0.25
C VAL A 205 -2.81 29.77 -0.01
N LEU A 206 -1.96 28.77 0.17
CA LEU A 206 -2.28 27.38 -0.14
C LEU A 206 -3.01 26.64 0.97
N ALA A 207 -2.72 26.92 2.24
CA ALA A 207 -3.34 26.22 3.38
C ALA A 207 -4.89 26.22 3.32
N PRO A 208 -5.57 27.34 2.98
CA PRO A 208 -7.04 27.35 2.85
C PRO A 208 -7.61 26.48 1.72
N LEU A 209 -6.77 25.99 0.79
CA LEU A 209 -7.21 25.10 -0.30
C LEU A 209 -7.29 23.63 0.15
N PHE A 210 -6.81 23.32 1.36
CA PHE A 210 -6.88 22.00 1.99
C PHE A 210 -7.93 21.99 3.11
N PRO A 211 -8.59 20.86 3.38
CA PRO A 211 -9.46 20.71 4.54
C PRO A 211 -8.66 20.60 5.85
N ASP A 212 -9.31 20.87 6.98
CA ASP A 212 -8.72 20.74 8.32
C ASP A 212 -8.21 19.31 8.64
N SER A 213 -8.71 18.29 7.94
CA SER A 213 -8.25 16.91 8.07
C SER A 213 -6.88 16.65 7.45
N THR A 214 -6.34 17.58 6.66
CA THR A 214 -5.01 17.46 6.06
C THR A 214 -3.96 18.01 7.02
N GLU A 215 -2.97 17.19 7.37
CA GLU A 215 -1.81 17.61 8.14
C GLU A 215 -0.92 18.52 7.29
N LEU A 216 -0.84 19.80 7.64
CA LEU A 216 0.02 20.77 6.98
C LEU A 216 1.39 20.78 7.63
N ILE A 217 2.42 20.45 6.85
CA ILE A 217 3.82 20.50 7.26
C ILE A 217 4.43 21.73 6.59
N ILE A 218 4.77 22.73 7.40
CA ILE A 218 5.37 23.97 6.91
C ILE A 218 6.88 23.88 7.03
N VAL A 219 7.58 23.96 5.90
CA VAL A 219 9.05 23.89 5.83
C VAL A 219 9.64 25.26 5.47
N PRO A 220 10.91 25.54 5.83
CA PRO A 220 11.58 26.77 5.40
C PRO A 220 11.60 26.91 3.88
N ASP A 221 11.59 28.16 3.39
CA ASP A 221 11.76 28.41 1.95
C ASP A 221 13.12 27.88 1.46
N GLY A 222 13.15 27.33 0.25
CA GLY A 222 14.34 26.70 -0.33
C GLY A 222 14.59 25.26 0.13
N THR A 223 13.70 24.67 0.93
CA THR A 223 13.78 23.25 1.33
C THR A 223 13.58 22.34 0.12
N ALA A 224 14.53 21.43 -0.10
CA ALA A 224 14.38 20.35 -1.06
C ALA A 224 13.72 19.13 -0.41
N VAL A 225 12.67 18.63 -1.05
CA VAL A 225 12.02 17.37 -0.65
C VAL A 225 12.66 16.23 -1.43
N VAL A 226 13.32 15.32 -0.73
CA VAL A 226 13.89 14.09 -1.27
C VAL A 226 12.85 13.00 -1.11
N GLU A 227 12.33 12.48 -2.22
CA GLU A 227 11.21 11.52 -2.24
C GLU A 227 11.65 10.05 -2.04
N ASP A 228 12.88 9.83 -1.59
CA ASP A 228 13.54 8.54 -1.44
C ASP A 228 14.62 8.67 -0.33
N ASP A 229 15.36 7.59 -0.09
CA ASP A 229 16.47 7.58 0.85
C ASP A 229 17.57 8.58 0.44
N LEU A 230 18.25 9.14 1.45
CA LEU A 230 19.31 10.12 1.28
C LEU A 230 20.63 9.61 1.85
N GLU A 231 21.68 9.56 1.03
CA GLU A 231 23.06 9.53 1.53
C GLU A 231 23.65 10.95 1.53
N LEU A 232 24.11 11.43 2.68
CA LEU A 232 24.70 12.77 2.81
C LEU A 232 26.11 12.77 2.21
N THR A 233 26.23 13.32 1.01
CA THR A 233 27.47 13.43 0.24
C THR A 233 27.59 14.83 -0.35
N ALA A 234 28.77 15.20 -0.81
CA ALA A 234 28.97 16.48 -1.49
C ALA A 234 28.08 16.62 -2.73
N SER A 235 27.78 15.49 -3.39
CA SER A 235 26.89 15.43 -4.56
C SER A 235 25.43 15.68 -4.18
N SER A 236 24.95 15.11 -3.08
CA SER A 236 23.57 15.34 -2.63
C SER A 236 23.35 16.77 -2.14
N LEU A 237 24.31 17.37 -1.41
CA LEU A 237 24.25 18.80 -1.06
C LEU A 237 24.27 19.72 -2.28
N ARG A 238 25.07 19.42 -3.31
CA ARG A 238 25.04 20.22 -4.56
C ARG A 238 23.71 20.13 -5.28
N ARG A 239 23.03 18.98 -5.19
CA ARG A 239 21.77 18.72 -5.88
C ARG A 239 20.56 19.31 -5.15
N TYR A 240 20.53 19.16 -3.83
CA TYR A 240 19.36 19.44 -2.99
C TYR A 240 19.55 20.66 -2.08
N GLY A 241 20.78 21.17 -1.94
CA GLY A 241 21.08 22.27 -1.03
C GLY A 241 21.22 21.83 0.43
N THR A 242 21.15 22.79 1.34
CA THR A 242 21.42 22.62 2.78
C THR A 242 20.17 22.50 3.64
N ARG A 243 18.98 22.56 3.03
CA ARG A 243 17.68 22.44 3.70
C ARG A 243 16.94 21.25 3.11
N LEU A 244 16.81 20.18 3.88
CA LEU A 244 16.39 18.88 3.37
C LEU A 244 15.18 18.34 4.14
N TYR A 245 14.20 17.86 3.39
CA TYR A 245 13.09 17.05 3.91
C TYR A 245 13.12 15.69 3.21
N VAL A 246 13.50 14.64 3.92
CA VAL A 246 13.72 13.28 3.40
C VAL A 246 12.51 12.40 3.72
N LEU A 247 11.82 11.94 2.67
CA LEU A 247 10.68 11.01 2.72
C LEU A 247 11.14 9.55 2.73
N GLY A 248 12.22 9.25 3.43
CA GLY A 248 12.90 7.96 3.48
C GLY A 248 13.91 7.92 4.63
N ASP A 249 14.82 6.97 4.56
CA ASP A 249 15.94 6.84 5.49
C ASP A 249 17.08 7.79 5.10
N ALA A 250 17.94 8.14 6.05
CA ALA A 250 19.12 8.96 5.79
C ALA A 250 20.40 8.28 6.31
N VAL A 251 21.43 8.22 5.48
CA VAL A 251 22.75 7.72 5.84
C VAL A 251 23.72 8.90 5.89
N ILE A 252 24.43 9.06 7.00
CA ILE A 252 25.45 10.08 7.22
C ILE A 252 26.82 9.38 7.33
N PRO A 253 27.58 9.29 6.22
CA PRO A 253 28.91 8.67 6.23
C PRO A 253 29.88 9.36 7.20
N ALA A 254 30.87 8.62 7.70
CA ALA A 254 31.89 9.14 8.64
C ALA A 254 32.67 10.34 8.10
N GLU A 255 32.88 10.40 6.79
CA GLU A 255 33.56 11.51 6.10
C GLU A 255 32.69 12.76 5.92
N SER A 256 31.41 12.71 6.27
CA SER A 256 30.44 13.79 6.00
C SER A 256 30.36 14.84 7.10
N ALA A 257 31.29 14.87 8.06
CA ALA A 257 31.32 15.85 9.16
C ALA A 257 31.23 17.31 8.66
N ASP A 258 32.04 17.67 7.67
CA ASP A 258 32.06 19.03 7.10
C ASP A 258 30.78 19.36 6.31
N LEU A 259 30.13 18.34 5.75
CA LEU A 259 28.87 18.49 5.01
C LEU A 259 27.70 18.66 5.97
N LEU A 260 27.72 17.91 7.07
CA LEU A 260 26.74 17.97 8.13
C LEU A 260 26.72 19.35 8.80
N ALA A 261 27.89 19.95 9.00
CA ALA A 261 28.02 21.32 9.52
C ALA A 261 27.42 22.40 8.60
N GLN A 262 27.16 22.09 7.33
CA GLN A 262 26.52 23.00 6.38
C GLN A 262 24.99 22.89 6.37
N ILE A 263 24.42 21.85 7.00
CA ILE A 263 22.98 21.63 7.02
C ILE A 263 22.32 22.69 7.91
N GLU A 264 21.35 23.40 7.34
CA GLU A 264 20.58 24.44 8.04
C GLU A 264 19.25 23.88 8.57
N PHE A 265 18.66 22.92 7.85
CA PHE A 265 17.38 22.29 8.19
C PHE A 265 17.42 20.84 7.71
N LEU A 266 17.01 19.91 8.58
CA LEU A 266 16.91 18.49 8.23
C LEU A 266 15.67 17.88 8.90
N HIS A 267 14.76 17.38 8.08
CA HIS A 267 13.68 16.50 8.52
C HIS A 267 13.84 15.14 7.85
N VAL A 268 13.89 14.04 8.61
CA VAL A 268 13.95 12.67 8.09
C VAL A 268 12.77 11.85 8.63
N THR A 269 11.90 11.37 7.74
CA THR A 269 10.74 10.58 8.17
C THR A 269 11.07 9.15 8.55
N GLY A 270 12.17 8.61 8.01
CA GLY A 270 12.68 7.26 8.26
C GLY A 270 13.71 7.18 9.39
N GLU A 271 14.54 6.15 9.35
CA GLU A 271 15.69 5.99 10.26
C GLU A 271 16.89 6.80 9.75
N VAL A 272 17.75 7.22 10.68
CA VAL A 272 19.02 7.89 10.37
C VAL A 272 20.16 7.01 10.82
N GLU A 273 21.02 6.60 9.89
CA GLU A 273 22.25 5.86 10.17
C GLU A 273 23.45 6.82 10.19
N LEU A 274 24.19 6.85 11.31
CA LEU A 274 25.41 7.63 11.42
C LEU A 274 26.44 7.03 12.40
N PRO A 275 27.73 7.31 12.25
CA PRO A 275 28.73 6.95 13.26
C PRO A 275 28.56 7.72 14.57
N ASP A 276 28.92 7.09 15.70
CA ASP A 276 28.95 7.71 17.04
C ASP A 276 29.70 9.05 17.06
N ALA A 277 30.79 9.13 16.29
CA ALA A 277 31.61 10.33 16.20
C ALA A 277 30.88 11.55 15.63
N LEU A 278 29.81 11.34 14.84
CA LEU A 278 29.05 12.41 14.19
C LEU A 278 27.76 12.77 14.94
N GLU A 279 27.38 12.02 15.98
CA GLU A 279 26.12 12.21 16.70
C GLU A 279 25.97 13.63 17.27
N ALA A 280 27.02 14.11 17.94
CA ALA A 280 27.00 15.46 18.50
C ALA A 280 26.85 16.55 17.42
N ALA A 281 27.47 16.35 16.25
CA ALA A 281 27.36 17.28 15.12
C ALA A 281 25.99 17.18 14.45
N PHE A 282 25.40 15.99 14.39
CA PHE A 282 24.07 15.74 13.85
C PHE A 282 23.00 16.45 14.69
N PHE A 283 22.99 16.25 16.00
CA PHE A 283 22.05 16.93 16.90
C PHE A 283 22.32 18.43 17.09
N ALA A 284 23.43 18.96 16.56
CA ALA A 284 23.71 20.38 16.53
C ALA A 284 23.07 21.12 15.33
N ILE A 285 22.42 20.40 14.41
CA ILE A 285 21.67 21.02 13.30
C ILE A 285 20.58 21.94 13.87
N PRO A 286 20.46 23.21 13.42
CA PRO A 286 19.56 24.18 14.02
C PRO A 286 18.08 23.76 14.07
N GLU A 287 17.58 23.20 12.97
CA GLU A 287 16.21 22.71 12.83
C GLU A 287 16.24 21.24 12.40
N LEU A 288 16.39 20.35 13.38
CA LEU A 288 16.44 18.90 13.18
C LEU A 288 15.16 18.22 13.67
N GLU A 289 14.58 17.40 12.80
CA GLU A 289 13.56 16.43 13.18
C GLU A 289 13.89 15.09 12.50
N CYS A 290 13.93 14.00 13.24
CA CYS A 290 14.18 12.70 12.65
C CYS A 290 13.39 11.61 13.38
N GLY A 291 13.20 10.48 12.71
CA GLY A 291 12.77 9.25 13.36
C GLY A 291 13.86 8.71 14.29
N LYS A 292 14.15 7.42 14.15
CA LYS A 292 15.12 6.73 15.00
C LYS A 292 16.54 6.91 14.47
N VAL A 293 17.48 7.25 15.34
CA VAL A 293 18.92 7.24 15.05
C VAL A 293 19.49 5.85 15.33
N VAL A 294 20.27 5.32 14.40
CA VAL A 294 20.97 4.03 14.47
C VAL A 294 22.46 4.29 14.27
N HIS A 295 23.27 3.72 15.16
CA HIS A 295 24.71 3.87 15.14
C HIS A 295 25.36 2.74 14.37
N GLU A 296 26.31 3.07 13.47
CA GLU A 296 26.98 2.12 12.58
C GLU A 296 27.71 0.98 13.35
N ASP A 297 27.98 1.16 14.65
CA ASP A 297 28.61 0.16 15.52
C ASP A 297 27.66 -0.80 16.26
N ALA A 298 26.34 -0.78 15.97
CA ALA A 298 25.39 -1.74 16.52
C ALA A 298 25.12 -2.93 15.57
N LEU A 299 26.10 -3.84 15.51
CA LEU A 299 26.12 -5.20 14.94
C LEU A 299 26.37 -5.37 13.42
N PRO A 300 27.17 -6.40 13.04
CA PRO A 300 27.42 -6.74 11.64
C PRO A 300 26.10 -7.05 10.93
N LYS A 301 25.99 -6.62 9.67
CA LYS A 301 24.94 -7.02 8.74
C LYS A 301 24.63 -8.50 8.94
N GLN A 302 23.54 -8.80 9.66
CA GLN A 302 22.97 -10.13 9.63
C GLN A 302 22.52 -10.31 8.19
N THR A 303 23.35 -10.97 7.39
CA THR A 303 22.89 -11.76 6.26
C THR A 303 21.68 -12.51 6.80
N ARG A 304 20.49 -12.08 6.37
CA ARG A 304 19.23 -12.77 6.61
C ARG A 304 19.51 -14.20 6.19
N ALA A 305 19.75 -15.07 7.17
CA ALA A 305 19.80 -16.49 6.90
C ALA A 305 18.46 -16.76 6.26
N LYS A 306 18.46 -17.11 4.97
CA LYS A 306 17.32 -17.74 4.35
C LYS A 306 16.87 -18.80 5.35
N ALA A 307 15.60 -18.77 5.73
CA ALA A 307 15.01 -19.91 6.40
C ALA A 307 15.51 -21.14 5.65
N LYS A 308 16.17 -22.06 6.36
CA LYS A 308 16.57 -23.32 5.76
C LYS A 308 15.29 -23.86 5.12
N ASP A 309 15.28 -23.96 3.79
CA ASP A 309 14.36 -24.87 3.13
C ASP A 309 14.63 -26.21 3.79
N GLU A 310 13.75 -26.62 4.69
CA GLU A 310 13.71 -28.00 5.15
C GLU A 310 13.59 -28.85 3.90
N GLU A 311 14.46 -29.86 3.77
CA GLU A 311 14.31 -30.84 2.69
C GLU A 311 12.86 -31.36 2.72
N PRO A 312 12.13 -31.26 1.59
CA PRO A 312 10.74 -31.69 1.58
C PRO A 312 10.68 -33.17 1.94
N ASP A 313 9.89 -33.48 2.96
CA ASP A 313 9.59 -34.85 3.34
C ASP A 313 9.16 -35.64 2.08
N PRO A 314 9.86 -36.72 1.70
CA PRO A 314 9.58 -37.46 0.45
C PRO A 314 8.17 -38.05 0.40
N ASP A 315 7.51 -38.18 1.56
CA ASP A 315 6.15 -38.66 1.71
C ASP A 315 5.12 -37.52 1.76
N THR A 316 5.52 -36.26 1.59
CA THR A 316 4.63 -35.09 1.53
C THR A 316 4.61 -34.46 0.14
N VAL A 317 3.41 -34.28 -0.41
CA VAL A 317 3.15 -33.50 -1.62
C VAL A 317 2.81 -32.08 -1.20
N THR A 318 3.51 -31.07 -1.73
CA THR A 318 3.21 -29.66 -1.47
C THR A 318 2.70 -28.97 -2.73
N LEU A 319 1.53 -28.35 -2.63
CA LEU A 319 0.97 -27.48 -3.66
C LEU A 319 0.97 -26.05 -3.11
N SER A 320 1.59 -25.13 -3.82
CA SER A 320 1.56 -23.72 -3.46
C SER A 320 1.16 -22.84 -4.63
N GLY A 321 0.37 -21.80 -4.34
CA GLY A 321 -0.09 -20.90 -5.39
C GLY A 321 -0.98 -19.79 -4.86
N ILE A 322 -1.14 -18.72 -5.64
CA ILE A 322 -2.02 -17.61 -5.22
C ILE A 322 -3.48 -18.09 -5.19
N GLN A 323 -3.88 -18.89 -6.17
CA GLN A 323 -5.16 -19.57 -6.21
C GLN A 323 -4.93 -21.03 -6.59
N LEU A 324 -5.53 -21.94 -5.83
CA LEU A 324 -5.56 -23.35 -6.15
C LEU A 324 -7.02 -23.83 -6.16
N THR A 325 -7.29 -24.79 -7.03
CA THR A 325 -8.55 -25.55 -7.06
C THR A 325 -8.19 -27.01 -6.86
N LEU A 326 -8.85 -27.66 -5.90
CA LEU A 326 -8.71 -29.08 -5.61
C LEU A 326 -9.92 -29.86 -6.11
#